data_AF-A0A9E2BDB3-F1
#
_entry.id   AF-A0A9E2BDB3-F1
#
_cell.length_a   1.000
_cell.length_b   1.000
_cell.length_c   1.000
_cell.angle_alpha   90.00
_cell.angle_beta   90.00
_cell.angle_gamma   90.00
#
_symmetry.space_group_name_H-M   'P 1'
#
loop_
_entity.id
_entity.type
_entity.pdbx_description
1 polymer ?
#
loop_
_entity_poly.entity_id
_entity_poly.type
_entity_poly.pdbx_seq_one_letter_code
_entity_poly.pdbx_strand_id
1 'polypeptide(L)'
;MSHSDRYVVLTGGIGGAKLALGLSRVVPAHRLTAIVNTGDDFEHFGLPISPDLDTLMYTLAGEVDEDTGWGRREETWRFMDALETLGGETWFRLGDRDVATHVRRAELLRDGHRLTAATAELCRRFGVAERILPMSDDPVPTRVITDDGILDFQHYFVRDRAAPCVRHIEY
;
A
#
# COMPACT_ATOMS: atom_id res chain seq x y z
N MET A 1 38.08 -1.19 9.71
CA MET A 1 37.22 -0.04 9.39
C MET A 1 35.80 -0.56 9.24
N SER A 2 34.97 -0.41 10.27
CA SER A 2 33.54 -0.78 10.21
C SER A 2 32.85 0.17 9.24
N HIS A 3 32.45 -0.32 8.07
CA HIS A 3 31.75 0.51 7.11
C HIS A 3 30.32 0.75 7.58
N SER A 4 29.98 2.03 7.67
CA SER A 4 28.70 2.63 8.08
C SER A 4 27.66 2.62 6.93
N ASP A 5 27.73 1.65 6.03
CA ASP A 5 26.86 1.56 4.86
C ASP A 5 25.37 1.59 5.22
N ARG A 6 24.64 2.52 4.61
CA ARG A 6 23.18 2.58 4.65
C ARG A 6 22.66 2.02 3.33
N TYR A 7 21.57 1.28 3.42
CA TYR A 7 20.94 0.63 2.27
C TYR A 7 19.60 1.30 2.02
N VAL A 8 19.36 1.63 0.75
CA VAL A 8 18.08 2.13 0.27
C VAL A 8 17.55 1.13 -0.74
N VAL A 9 16.29 0.73 -0.58
CA VAL A 9 15.55 -0.08 -1.55
C VAL A 9 14.38 0.72 -2.10
N LEU A 10 14.32 0.84 -3.42
CA LEU A 10 13.12 1.29 -4.13
C LEU A 10 12.20 0.09 -4.29
N THR A 11 10.94 0.21 -3.87
CA THR A 11 10.04 -0.95 -3.78
C THR A 11 8.60 -0.60 -4.13
N GLY A 12 7.89 -1.59 -4.65
CA GLY A 12 6.47 -1.54 -5.00
C GLY A 12 5.97 -2.96 -5.23
N GLY A 13 4.68 -3.18 -4.98
CA GLY A 13 4.01 -4.47 -5.05
C GLY A 13 4.57 -5.55 -4.11
N ILE A 14 3.99 -6.75 -4.25
CA ILE A 14 4.31 -7.94 -3.45
C ILE A 14 5.78 -8.36 -3.63
N GLY A 15 6.30 -8.29 -4.87
CA GLY A 15 7.68 -8.67 -5.16
C GLY A 15 8.69 -7.77 -4.45
N GLY A 16 8.44 -6.47 -4.44
CA GLY A 16 9.26 -5.50 -3.70
C GLY A 16 9.20 -5.72 -2.19
N ALA A 17 8.01 -6.00 -1.63
CA ALA A 17 7.85 -6.32 -0.22
C ALA A 17 8.65 -7.57 0.19
N LYS A 18 8.62 -8.63 -0.64
CA LYS A 18 9.42 -9.86 -0.39
C LYS A 18 10.92 -9.60 -0.46
N LEU A 19 11.38 -8.76 -1.39
CA LEU A 19 12.79 -8.35 -1.44
C LEU A 19 13.20 -7.59 -0.18
N ALA A 20 12.40 -6.60 0.24
CA ALA A 20 12.64 -5.83 1.45
C ALA A 20 12.64 -6.71 2.72
N LEU A 21 11.75 -7.70 2.79
CA LEU A 21 11.75 -8.71 3.87
C LEU A 21 13.01 -9.58 3.87
N GLY A 22 13.54 -9.94 2.70
CA GLY A 22 14.82 -10.63 2.59
C GLY A 22 15.97 -9.76 3.11
N LEU A 23 15.97 -8.47 2.76
CA LEU A 23 16.97 -7.50 3.20
C LEU A 23 16.89 -7.25 4.71
N SER A 24 15.70 -7.14 5.31
CA SER A 24 15.56 -6.91 6.77
C SER A 24 16.13 -8.05 7.62
N ARG A 25 16.23 -9.27 7.06
CA ARG A 25 16.85 -10.42 7.73
C ARG A 25 18.37 -10.38 7.77
N VAL A 26 19.01 -9.59 6.91
CA VAL A 26 20.47 -9.53 6.76
C VAL A 26 21.06 -8.14 6.98
N VAL A 27 20.24 -7.10 6.94
CA VAL A 27 20.61 -5.70 7.20
C VAL A 27 19.96 -5.26 8.51
N PRO A 28 20.72 -4.71 9.48
CA PRO A 28 20.13 -4.13 10.68
C PRO A 28 19.09 -3.06 10.34
N ALA A 29 17.90 -3.11 10.96
CA ALA A 29 16.76 -2.25 10.62
C ALA A 29 17.10 -0.75 10.54
N HIS A 30 17.92 -0.23 11.45
CA HIS A 30 18.35 1.18 11.46
C HIS A 30 19.24 1.59 10.26
N ARG A 31 19.64 0.64 9.42
CA ARG A 31 20.45 0.84 8.21
C ARG A 31 19.68 0.58 6.93
N LEU A 32 18.44 0.08 7.00
CA LEU A 32 17.59 -0.17 5.85
C LEU A 32 16.50 0.91 5.74
N THR A 33 16.40 1.53 4.57
CA THR A 33 15.30 2.45 4.23
C THR A 33 14.62 1.97 2.96
N ALA A 34 13.31 1.80 3.02
CA ALA A 34 12.48 1.52 1.87
C ALA A 34 11.82 2.81 1.38
N ILE A 35 11.98 3.13 0.10
CA ILE A 35 11.23 4.18 -0.58
C ILE A 35 10.19 3.48 -1.45
N VAL A 36 8.93 3.71 -1.15
CA VAL A 36 7.82 2.91 -1.64
C VAL A 36 7.02 3.69 -2.68
N ASN A 37 6.66 3.02 -3.76
CA ASN A 37 5.74 3.52 -4.78
C ASN A 37 4.44 4.06 -4.14
N THR A 38 4.00 5.23 -4.60
CA THR A 38 2.68 5.82 -4.26
C THR A 38 1.85 6.06 -5.51
N GLY A 39 2.23 5.48 -6.66
CA GLY A 39 1.48 5.60 -7.90
C GLY A 39 0.22 4.76 -7.94
N ASP A 40 0.11 3.81 -7.02
CA ASP A 40 -1.05 2.93 -6.85
C ASP A 40 -2.00 3.46 -5.77
N ASP A 41 -1.66 4.59 -5.15
CA ASP A 41 -2.48 5.24 -4.13
C ASP A 41 -3.74 5.81 -4.77
N PHE A 42 -4.88 5.57 -4.12
CA PHE A 42 -6.19 6.02 -4.60
C PHE A 42 -7.16 6.21 -3.44
N GLU A 43 -8.31 6.82 -3.73
CA GLU A 43 -9.40 6.94 -2.77
C GLU A 43 -10.46 5.88 -3.04
N HIS A 44 -10.89 5.17 -1.99
CA HIS A 44 -12.01 4.24 -2.05
C HIS A 44 -12.89 4.40 -0.82
N PHE A 45 -14.21 4.53 -1.01
CA PHE A 45 -15.16 4.83 0.06
C PHE A 45 -14.80 6.08 0.91
N GLY A 46 -14.15 7.08 0.30
CA GLY A 46 -13.65 8.27 1.00
C GLY A 46 -12.42 8.01 1.88
N LEU A 47 -11.79 6.84 1.75
CA LEU A 47 -10.59 6.45 2.49
C LEU A 47 -9.36 6.47 1.56
N PRO A 48 -8.23 7.06 2.01
CA PRO A 48 -6.97 7.01 1.28
C PRO A 48 -6.32 5.63 1.45
N ILE A 49 -6.12 4.95 0.34
CA ILE A 49 -5.49 3.62 0.28
C ILE A 49 -4.12 3.78 -0.35
N SER A 50 -3.11 3.16 0.27
CA SER A 50 -1.74 3.15 -0.22
C SER A 50 -1.23 1.70 -0.31
N PRO A 51 -1.61 0.95 -1.37
CA PRO A 51 -1.46 -0.51 -1.40
C PRO A 51 -0.03 -1.00 -1.18
N ASP A 52 0.95 -0.33 -1.79
CA ASP A 52 2.36 -0.73 -1.69
C ASP A 52 2.97 -0.41 -0.33
N LEU A 53 2.60 0.73 0.26
CA LEU A 53 2.98 1.09 1.62
C LEU A 53 2.41 0.10 2.64
N ASP A 54 1.12 -0.22 2.50
CA ASP A 54 0.40 -1.13 3.39
C ASP A 54 0.95 -2.55 3.26
N THR A 55 1.15 -3.04 2.04
CA THR A 55 1.73 -4.37 1.80
C THR A 55 3.12 -4.50 2.42
N LEU A 56 4.01 -3.52 2.23
CA LEU A 56 5.34 -3.56 2.83
C LEU A 56 5.28 -3.48 4.37
N MET A 57 4.47 -2.58 4.91
CA MET A 57 4.30 -2.41 6.35
C MET A 57 3.79 -3.71 6.99
N TYR A 58 2.72 -4.32 6.45
CA TYR A 58 2.18 -5.58 6.95
C TYR A 58 3.20 -6.73 6.80
N THR A 59 3.95 -6.76 5.71
CA THR A 59 4.98 -7.78 5.48
C THR A 59 6.09 -7.69 6.54
N LEU A 60 6.63 -6.49 6.80
CA LEU A 60 7.69 -6.31 7.80
C LEU A 60 7.17 -6.45 9.24
N ALA A 61 5.89 -6.19 9.48
CA ALA A 61 5.24 -6.42 10.77
C ALA A 61 4.89 -7.90 11.04
N GLY A 62 5.00 -8.78 10.05
CA GLY A 62 4.50 -10.17 10.15
C GLY A 62 2.97 -10.27 10.22
N GLU A 63 2.28 -9.28 9.68
CA GLU A 63 0.82 -9.15 9.67
C GLU A 63 0.21 -9.40 8.29
N VAL A 64 1.02 -9.56 7.24
CA VAL A 64 0.53 -9.83 5.88
C VAL A 64 -0.16 -11.19 5.79
N ASP A 65 -1.20 -11.29 4.97
CA ASP A 65 -1.71 -12.60 4.54
C ASP A 65 -0.70 -13.26 3.59
N GLU A 66 -0.12 -14.39 4.00
CA GLU A 66 0.91 -15.09 3.23
C GLU A 66 0.36 -15.79 1.98
N ASP A 67 -0.93 -16.14 1.95
CA ASP A 67 -1.56 -16.85 0.83
C ASP A 67 -1.78 -15.91 -0.36
N THR A 68 -2.29 -14.71 -0.08
CA THR A 68 -2.52 -13.67 -1.11
C THR A 68 -1.27 -12.82 -1.35
N GLY A 69 -0.44 -12.63 -0.32
CA GLY A 69 0.71 -11.73 -0.32
C GLY A 69 0.38 -10.26 -0.11
N TRP A 70 -0.89 -9.92 0.15
CA TRP A 70 -1.39 -8.56 0.38
C TRP A 70 -2.57 -8.58 1.37
N GLY A 71 -2.91 -7.43 1.95
CA GLY A 71 -3.88 -7.38 3.04
C GLY A 71 -3.32 -8.01 4.32
N ARG A 72 -4.19 -8.21 5.31
CA ARG A 72 -3.80 -8.66 6.65
C ARG A 72 -4.22 -10.10 6.92
N ARG A 73 -3.43 -10.81 7.72
CA ARG A 73 -3.78 -12.14 8.23
C ARG A 73 -5.02 -12.07 9.13
N GLU A 74 -5.78 -13.16 9.13
CA GLU A 74 -7.00 -13.34 9.94
C GLU A 74 -8.06 -12.26 9.70
N GLU A 75 -8.24 -11.86 8.44
CA GLU A 75 -9.26 -10.86 8.12
C GLU A 75 -10.69 -11.38 8.15
N THR A 76 -11.58 -10.47 8.51
CA THR A 76 -13.01 -10.63 8.32
C THR A 76 -13.52 -9.64 7.28
N TRP A 77 -14.68 -9.93 6.69
CA TRP A 77 -15.22 -9.20 5.54
C TRP A 77 -16.58 -8.56 5.83
N ARG A 78 -16.90 -8.35 7.11
CA ARG A 78 -18.26 -7.94 7.51
C ARG A 78 -18.62 -6.56 6.99
N PHE A 79 -17.65 -5.65 6.91
CA PHE A 79 -17.82 -4.35 6.27
C PHE A 79 -18.27 -4.50 4.82
N MET A 80 -17.57 -5.33 4.03
CA MET A 80 -17.90 -5.54 2.62
C MET A 80 -19.25 -6.24 2.45
N ASP A 81 -19.57 -7.25 3.27
CA ASP A 81 -20.84 -7.95 3.22
C ASP A 81 -22.04 -7.01 3.52
N ALA A 82 -21.87 -6.12 4.51
CA ALA A 82 -22.86 -5.11 4.83
C ALA A 82 -23.00 -4.07 3.72
N LEU A 83 -21.88 -3.63 3.12
CA LEU A 83 -21.87 -2.68 2.03
C LEU A 83 -22.57 -3.24 0.77
N GLU A 84 -22.33 -4.50 0.44
CA GLU A 84 -23.01 -5.21 -0.65
C GLU A 84 -24.52 -5.24 -0.44
N THR A 85 -24.97 -5.53 0.79
CA THR A 85 -26.40 -5.52 1.14
C THR A 85 -27.04 -4.14 0.93
N LEU A 86 -26.27 -3.07 1.05
CA LEU A 86 -26.71 -1.69 0.79
C LEU A 86 -26.59 -1.28 -0.68
N GLY A 87 -26.13 -2.18 -1.57
CA GLY A 87 -25.94 -1.92 -2.99
C GLY A 87 -24.66 -1.16 -3.34
N GLY A 88 -23.65 -1.17 -2.44
CA GLY A 88 -22.35 -0.57 -2.70
C GLY A 88 -21.47 -1.42 -3.62
N GLU A 89 -20.40 -0.81 -4.13
CA GLU A 89 -19.42 -1.48 -4.99
C GLU A 89 -18.54 -2.47 -4.20
N THR A 90 -18.20 -3.61 -4.82
CA THR A 90 -17.43 -4.69 -4.18
C THR A 90 -16.21 -5.15 -4.99
N TRP A 91 -15.86 -4.41 -6.06
CA TRP A 91 -14.76 -4.79 -6.96
C TRP A 91 -13.38 -4.69 -6.29
N PHE A 92 -13.23 -3.79 -5.30
CA PHE A 92 -12.08 -3.71 -4.41
C PHE A 92 -12.53 -4.05 -3.00
N ARG A 93 -12.12 -5.22 -2.48
CA ARG A 93 -12.54 -5.66 -1.15
C ARG A 93 -11.55 -5.18 -0.10
N LEU A 94 -12.07 -4.59 0.97
CA LEU A 94 -11.31 -4.20 2.15
C LEU A 94 -11.65 -5.11 3.33
N GLY A 95 -10.62 -5.67 3.97
CA GLY A 95 -10.81 -6.43 5.21
C GLY A 95 -11.11 -5.50 6.39
N ASP A 96 -11.77 -6.00 7.43
CA ASP A 96 -12.22 -5.19 8.56
C ASP A 96 -11.04 -4.57 9.35
N ARG A 97 -9.91 -5.29 9.50
CA ARG A 97 -8.68 -4.77 10.12
C ARG A 97 -7.91 -3.83 9.19
N ASP A 98 -8.04 -3.96 7.88
CA ASP A 98 -7.41 -3.12 6.86
C ASP A 98 -8.12 -1.76 6.74
N VAL A 99 -9.46 -1.77 6.81
CA VAL A 99 -10.26 -0.54 6.92
C VAL A 99 -9.77 0.33 8.09
N ALA A 100 -9.41 -0.27 9.23
CA ALA A 100 -8.88 0.46 10.37
C ALA A 100 -7.56 1.21 10.06
N THR A 101 -6.68 0.63 9.24
CA THR A 101 -5.46 1.29 8.77
C THR A 101 -5.80 2.52 7.92
N HIS A 102 -6.74 2.37 6.98
CA HIS A 102 -7.12 3.46 6.08
C HIS A 102 -7.88 4.58 6.82
N VAL A 103 -8.75 4.25 7.77
CA VAL A 103 -9.41 5.22 8.65
C VAL A 103 -8.37 6.01 9.43
N ARG A 104 -7.38 5.32 10.03
CA ARG A 104 -6.34 5.99 10.81
C ARG A 104 -5.45 6.88 9.94
N ARG A 105 -5.11 6.45 8.72
CA ARG A 105 -4.42 7.29 7.72
C ARG A 105 -5.25 8.53 7.40
N ALA A 106 -6.55 8.36 7.12
CA ALA A 106 -7.45 9.47 6.80
C ALA A 106 -7.51 10.52 7.91
N GLU A 107 -7.60 10.10 9.18
CA GLU A 107 -7.54 11.00 10.33
C GLU A 107 -6.26 11.83 10.33
N LEU A 108 -5.09 11.17 10.23
CA LEU A 108 -3.80 11.85 10.26
C LEU A 108 -3.66 12.86 9.11
N LEU A 109 -4.07 12.49 7.90
CA LEU A 109 -4.01 13.39 6.74
C LEU A 109 -4.97 14.59 6.91
N ARG A 110 -6.17 14.37 7.44
CA ARG A 110 -7.12 15.46 7.75
C ARG A 110 -6.61 16.41 8.84
N ASP A 111 -5.84 15.89 9.79
CA ASP A 111 -5.16 16.70 10.81
C ASP A 111 -3.95 17.48 10.26
N GLY A 112 -3.68 17.41 8.95
CA GLY A 112 -2.62 18.15 8.27
C GLY A 112 -1.27 17.46 8.27
N HIS A 113 -1.19 16.20 8.72
CA HIS A 113 0.03 15.42 8.55
C HIS A 113 0.27 15.06 7.08
N ARG A 114 1.54 15.00 6.68
CA ARG A 114 1.94 14.49 5.37
C ARG A 114 1.88 12.96 5.34
N LEU A 115 1.79 12.36 4.15
CA LEU A 115 1.80 10.89 3.99
C LEU A 115 3.00 10.24 4.67
N THR A 116 4.18 10.85 4.58
CA THR A 116 5.39 10.41 5.28
C THR A 116 5.19 10.29 6.79
N ALA A 117 4.55 11.27 7.41
CA ALA A 117 4.31 11.27 8.85
C ALA A 117 3.22 10.25 9.23
N ALA A 118 2.17 10.12 8.40
CA ALA A 118 1.13 9.12 8.60
C ALA A 118 1.69 7.68 8.52
N THR A 119 2.47 7.39 7.48
CA THR A 119 3.18 6.11 7.31
C THR A 119 4.09 5.80 8.48
N ALA A 120 4.87 6.78 8.97
CA ALA A 120 5.75 6.59 10.11
C ALA A 120 4.98 6.24 11.40
N GLU A 121 3.86 6.91 11.67
CA GLU A 121 3.01 6.61 12.84
C GLU A 121 2.38 5.21 12.72
N LEU A 122 1.87 4.83 11.55
CA LEU A 122 1.32 3.49 11.33
C LEU A 122 2.40 2.41 11.51
N CYS A 123 3.56 2.56 10.89
CA CYS A 123 4.70 1.64 11.04
C CYS A 123 5.08 1.44 12.52
N ARG A 124 5.11 2.54 13.31
CA ARG A 124 5.39 2.49 14.74
C ARG A 124 4.34 1.68 15.51
N ARG A 125 3.05 1.78 15.14
CA ARG A 125 1.95 1.00 15.77
C ARG A 125 2.03 -0.48 15.43
N PHE A 126 2.49 -0.80 14.22
CA PHE A 126 2.72 -2.17 13.77
C PHE A 126 4.06 -2.77 14.24
N GLY A 127 4.92 -1.98 14.89
CA GLY A 127 6.21 -2.45 15.38
C GLY A 127 7.27 -2.62 14.29
N VAL A 128 7.10 -1.98 13.12
CA VAL A 128 8.08 -1.99 12.04
C VAL A 128 9.30 -1.15 12.46
N ALA A 129 10.48 -1.76 12.42
CA ALA A 129 11.73 -1.12 12.87
C ALA A 129 12.48 -0.40 11.74
N GLU A 130 12.28 -0.84 10.50
CA GLU A 130 12.84 -0.26 9.30
C GLU A 130 12.19 1.09 8.99
N ARG A 131 12.92 1.95 8.28
CA ARG A 131 12.36 3.22 7.82
C ARG A 131 11.62 3.01 6.49
N ILE A 132 10.30 3.14 6.52
CA ILE A 132 9.45 3.16 5.32
C ILE A 132 9.12 4.61 4.97
N LEU A 133 9.37 5.02 3.73
CA LEU A 133 9.05 6.33 3.19
C LEU A 133 8.18 6.18 1.94
N PRO A 134 7.09 6.96 1.78
CA PRO A 134 6.51 7.13 0.46
C PRO A 134 7.54 7.78 -0.49
N MET A 135 7.45 7.51 -1.78
CA MET A 135 8.27 8.19 -2.79
C MET A 135 7.94 9.69 -2.89
N SER A 136 6.72 10.08 -2.52
CA SER A 136 6.22 11.45 -2.56
C SER A 136 5.17 11.67 -1.47
N ASP A 137 5.11 12.88 -0.91
CA ASP A 137 3.95 13.33 -0.10
C ASP A 137 2.84 13.91 -0.99
N ASP A 138 3.17 14.28 -2.22
CA ASP A 138 2.22 14.77 -3.22
C ASP A 138 1.62 13.60 -4.03
N PRO A 139 0.36 13.69 -4.50
CA PRO A 139 -0.25 12.64 -5.33
C PRO A 139 0.48 12.45 -6.66
N VAL A 140 0.75 11.19 -7.04
CA VAL A 140 1.39 10.82 -8.33
C VAL A 140 0.67 9.60 -8.95
N PRO A 141 -0.65 9.67 -9.24
CA PRO A 141 -1.43 8.50 -9.62
C PRO A 141 -1.03 7.94 -10.99
N THR A 142 -0.75 6.63 -11.05
CA THR A 142 -0.53 5.91 -12.30
C THR A 142 -1.85 5.78 -13.06
N ARG A 143 -1.91 6.37 -14.25
CA ARG A 143 -3.06 6.32 -15.15
C ARG A 143 -2.77 5.42 -16.35
N VAL A 144 -3.68 4.50 -16.61
CA VAL A 144 -3.58 3.54 -17.71
C VAL A 144 -4.50 4.00 -18.83
N ILE A 145 -3.91 4.39 -19.97
CA ILE A 145 -4.64 4.77 -21.16
C ILE A 145 -4.94 3.51 -21.96
N THR A 146 -6.21 3.20 -22.15
CA THR A 146 -6.69 1.99 -22.83
C THR A 146 -7.57 2.34 -24.02
N ASP A 147 -7.92 1.33 -24.83
CA ASP A 147 -8.93 1.49 -25.89
C ASP A 147 -10.30 1.92 -25.37
N ASP A 148 -10.61 1.61 -24.11
CA ASP A 148 -11.90 1.90 -23.46
C ASP A 148 -11.88 3.22 -22.68
N GLY A 149 -10.76 3.94 -22.69
CA GLY A 149 -10.56 5.21 -21.99
C GLY A 149 -9.45 5.18 -20.94
N ILE A 150 -9.44 6.20 -20.08
CA ILE A 150 -8.44 6.37 -19.02
C ILE A 150 -8.93 5.67 -17.75
N LEU A 151 -8.08 4.82 -17.17
CA LEU A 151 -8.35 4.12 -15.92
C LEU A 151 -7.28 4.44 -14.88
N ASP A 152 -7.67 4.57 -13.61
CA ASP A 152 -6.70 4.45 -12.52
C ASP A 152 -6.14 3.02 -12.49
N PHE A 153 -4.90 2.87 -12.02
CA PHE A 153 -4.22 1.58 -12.04
C PHE A 153 -5.01 0.46 -11.34
N GLN A 154 -5.64 0.72 -10.19
CA GLN A 154 -6.43 -0.28 -9.47
C GLN A 154 -7.71 -0.69 -10.21
N HIS A 155 -8.35 0.23 -10.93
CA HIS A 155 -9.48 -0.11 -11.79
C HIS A 155 -9.04 -1.02 -12.95
N TYR A 156 -7.94 -0.67 -13.61
CA TYR A 156 -7.38 -1.50 -14.67
C TYR A 156 -6.97 -2.90 -14.15
N PHE A 157 -6.22 -2.95 -13.05
CA PHE A 157 -5.57 -4.17 -12.58
C PHE A 157 -6.52 -5.08 -11.79
N VAL A 158 -7.34 -4.53 -10.90
CA VAL A 158 -8.22 -5.30 -10.00
C VAL A 158 -9.61 -5.48 -10.58
N ARG A 159 -10.32 -4.38 -10.90
CA ARG A 159 -11.69 -4.44 -11.42
C ARG A 159 -11.74 -5.13 -12.79
N ASP A 160 -10.93 -4.64 -13.72
CA ASP A 160 -10.96 -5.08 -15.12
C ASP A 160 -9.95 -6.21 -15.40
N ARG A 161 -9.22 -6.67 -14.38
CA ARG A 161 -8.29 -7.81 -14.43
C ARG A 161 -7.25 -7.70 -15.55
N ALA A 162 -6.76 -6.49 -15.77
CA ALA A 162 -5.82 -6.14 -16.84
C ALA A 162 -6.30 -6.53 -18.26
N ALA A 163 -7.61 -6.71 -18.46
CA ALA A 163 -8.17 -7.13 -19.74
C ALA A 163 -8.14 -6.04 -20.84
N PRO A 164 -8.42 -4.74 -20.53
CA PRO A 164 -8.35 -3.70 -21.56
C PRO A 164 -6.94 -3.58 -22.18
N CYS A 165 -6.87 -3.29 -23.48
CA CYS A 165 -5.58 -3.14 -24.16
C CYS A 165 -4.93 -1.80 -23.78
N VAL A 166 -3.73 -1.86 -23.18
CA VAL A 166 -2.97 -0.66 -22.80
C VAL A 166 -2.33 -0.02 -24.04
N ARG A 167 -2.50 1.29 -24.17
CA ARG A 167 -1.87 2.13 -25.20
C ARG A 167 -0.70 2.94 -24.65
N HIS A 168 -0.87 3.51 -23.46
CA HIS A 168 0.13 4.37 -22.82
C HIS A 168 -0.09 4.40 -21.29
N ILE A 169 0.94 4.81 -20.54
CA ILE A 169 0.88 5.01 -19.08
C ILE A 169 1.29 6.45 -18.77
N GLU A 170 0.49 7.15 -17.97
CA GLU A 170 0.74 8.54 -17.54
C GLU A 170 0.87 8.61 -16.00
N TYR A 171 1.57 9.63 -15.51
CA TYR A 171 1.87 9.88 -14.08
C TYR A 171 1.56 11.33 -13.72
#